data_AF-A0AA40BUZ8-F1
#
_entry.id   AF-A0AA40BUZ8-F1
#
_cell.length_a   1.000
_cell.length_b   1.000
_cell.length_c   1.000
_cell.angle_alpha   90.00
_cell.angle_beta   90.00
_cell.angle_gamma   90.00
#
_symmetry.space_group_name_H-M   'P 1'
#
loop_
_entity.id
_entity.type
_entity.pdbx_description
1 polymer ?
#
loop_
_entity_poly.entity_id
_entity_poly.type
_entity_poly.pdbx_seq_one_letter_code
_entity_poly.pdbx_strand_id
1 'polypeptide(L)'
;MGRSVGSLALAATAFLSCIVEGARVCGNGTSPASGSFQHNLIDVRYDGPDPDKDLGVSTIAVALGSGSTPIYECVAQWPEAWGGWYEGGSNAIWSDCIGTGAGFGQDKTVSFSVDWKTKTIRLTHSFDCSDRQGSEGSASGSLAVDFECATRDGAMYCIPKLTSAGARPALRISTSYTSAPKGLDCAAGSVGQNSWRVESWLRRYEMAPGTSTPGAPLPKDTGPSFTLRSLPTNTTFNCATTQHRNGTFDGSCKSPSPSAPAGSAEFSFDSRLNILKVSETRDCDGRKLSAVGVAYYQSICDRDFNSVFFTCTADPLWIGAGAS
;
A
#
# COMPACT_ATOMS: atom_id res chain seq x y z
N MET A 1 -28.65 -25.11 65.94
CA MET A 1 -29.10 -23.92 65.19
C MET A 1 -27.89 -23.08 64.80
N GLY A 2 -27.66 -22.99 63.48
CA GLY A 2 -26.92 -21.94 62.76
C GLY A 2 -25.54 -21.48 63.26
N ARG A 3 -24.46 -21.97 62.66
CA ARG A 3 -23.25 -21.16 62.45
C ARG A 3 -22.76 -21.28 61.00
N SER A 4 -22.80 -20.13 60.35
CA SER A 4 -22.38 -19.80 58.99
C SER A 4 -20.91 -20.15 58.76
N VAL A 5 -20.63 -20.93 57.71
CA VAL A 5 -19.29 -21.07 57.13
C VAL A 5 -19.23 -20.15 55.92
N GLY A 6 -18.45 -19.07 56.03
CA GLY A 6 -18.21 -18.13 54.95
C GLY A 6 -17.44 -18.81 53.82
N SER A 7 -18.02 -18.80 52.62
CA SER A 7 -17.35 -19.23 51.40
C SER A 7 -16.49 -18.08 50.87
N LEU A 8 -15.17 -18.25 50.93
CA LEU A 8 -14.23 -17.45 50.14
C LEU A 8 -14.40 -17.83 48.66
N ALA A 9 -15.04 -16.95 47.89
CA ALA A 9 -15.00 -17.04 46.44
C ALA A 9 -13.63 -16.54 45.96
N LEU A 10 -12.76 -17.47 45.54
CA LEU A 10 -11.63 -17.11 44.70
C LEU A 10 -12.19 -16.68 43.33
N ALA A 11 -12.15 -15.37 43.07
CA ALA A 11 -12.28 -14.86 41.72
C ALA A 11 -11.01 -15.23 40.94
N ALA A 12 -11.08 -16.29 40.13
CA ALA A 12 -10.08 -16.56 39.12
C ALA A 12 -10.25 -15.50 38.01
N THR A 13 -9.44 -14.44 38.08
CA THR A 13 -9.22 -13.54 36.94
C THR A 13 -8.54 -14.35 35.84
N ALA A 14 -9.35 -14.86 34.91
CA ALA A 14 -8.86 -15.37 33.64
C ALA A 14 -8.29 -14.20 32.86
N PHE A 15 -6.98 -13.98 32.98
CA PHE A 15 -6.23 -13.19 32.01
C PHE A 15 -6.33 -13.95 30.68
N LEU A 16 -7.24 -13.51 29.80
CA LEU A 16 -7.11 -13.76 28.37
C LEU A 16 -5.83 -13.06 27.90
N SER A 17 -4.71 -13.75 28.02
CA SER A 17 -3.56 -13.47 27.17
C SER A 17 -4.01 -13.74 25.74
N CYS A 18 -4.38 -12.69 25.01
CA CYS A 18 -4.39 -12.73 23.55
C CYS A 18 -2.98 -13.16 23.13
N ILE A 19 -2.84 -14.42 22.79
CA ILE A 19 -1.63 -14.93 22.14
C ILE A 19 -1.68 -14.35 20.74
N VAL A 20 -1.04 -13.19 20.56
CA VAL A 20 -0.69 -12.70 19.23
C VAL A 20 0.41 -13.62 18.75
N GLU A 21 0.06 -14.66 17.98
CA GLU A 21 1.03 -15.42 17.20
C GLU A 21 1.61 -14.46 16.17
N GLY A 22 2.71 -13.78 16.49
CA GLY A 22 3.41 -12.98 15.49
C GLY A 22 3.92 -13.90 14.38
N ALA A 23 3.70 -13.51 13.13
CA ALA A 23 3.82 -14.39 11.99
C ALA A 23 5.28 -14.74 11.65
N ARG A 24 6.25 -13.84 11.94
CA ARG A 24 7.64 -13.98 11.48
C ARG A 24 8.64 -13.39 12.48
N VAL A 25 9.83 -13.98 12.61
CA VAL A 25 10.90 -13.47 13.50
C VAL A 25 11.39 -12.13 12.98
N CYS A 26 11.51 -11.09 13.80
CA CYS A 26 12.14 -9.83 13.39
C CYS A 26 13.57 -9.72 13.91
N GLY A 27 14.42 -8.93 13.24
CA GLY A 27 15.81 -8.77 13.65
C GLY A 27 15.90 -8.07 15.00
N ASN A 28 16.70 -8.59 15.93
CA ASN A 28 16.81 -8.04 17.29
C ASN A 28 17.74 -6.81 17.34
N GLY A 29 17.50 -5.75 16.54
CA GLY A 29 18.12 -4.40 16.63
C GLY A 29 19.67 -4.28 16.57
N THR A 30 20.38 -5.39 16.70
CA THR A 30 21.85 -5.55 16.84
C THR A 30 22.38 -6.60 15.84
N SER A 31 21.47 -7.38 15.26
CA SER A 31 21.72 -8.22 14.09
C SER A 31 20.51 -8.08 13.17
N PRO A 32 20.68 -7.76 11.87
CA PRO A 32 19.58 -7.86 10.93
C PRO A 32 19.05 -9.30 10.99
N ALA A 33 17.73 -9.48 11.04
CA ALA A 33 17.19 -10.82 10.85
C ALA A 33 17.69 -11.31 9.50
N SER A 34 18.44 -12.41 9.51
CA SER A 34 18.77 -13.14 8.30
C SER A 34 17.53 -13.94 7.91
N GLY A 35 16.72 -13.40 7.01
CA GLY A 35 15.64 -14.14 6.39
C GLY A 35 15.36 -13.58 5.01
N SER A 36 15.22 -14.49 4.06
CA SER A 36 14.71 -14.17 2.73
C SER A 36 13.31 -14.75 2.63
N PHE A 37 12.37 -13.95 2.18
CA PHE A 37 11.01 -14.41 1.89
C PHE A 37 10.85 -14.57 0.39
N GLN A 38 10.12 -15.59 -0.03
CA GLN A 38 9.88 -15.83 -1.44
C GLN A 38 8.41 -15.62 -1.78
N HIS A 39 8.20 -14.84 -2.84
CA HIS A 39 6.90 -14.62 -3.44
C HIS A 39 6.95 -15.11 -4.89
N ASN A 40 6.10 -16.07 -5.24
CA ASN A 40 5.99 -16.52 -6.63
C ASN A 40 4.98 -15.63 -7.35
N LEU A 41 5.36 -15.16 -8.54
CA LEU A 41 4.46 -14.44 -9.42
C LEU A 41 3.77 -15.49 -10.30
N ILE A 42 2.50 -15.72 -10.02
CA ILE A 42 1.66 -16.73 -10.68
C ILE A 42 1.21 -16.22 -12.04
N ASP A 43 0.85 -14.93 -12.08
CA ASP A 43 0.49 -14.24 -13.29
C ASP A 43 1.01 -12.80 -13.26
N VAL A 44 1.39 -12.32 -14.43
CA VAL A 44 1.82 -10.93 -14.66
C VAL A 44 1.32 -10.54 -16.04
N ARG A 45 0.56 -9.46 -16.10
CA ARG A 45 -0.01 -8.96 -17.34
C ARG A 45 -0.01 -7.45 -17.34
N TYR A 46 0.39 -6.88 -18.46
CA TYR A 46 0.20 -5.47 -18.75
C TYR A 46 -0.74 -5.31 -19.94
N ASP A 47 -1.70 -4.41 -19.81
CA ASP A 47 -2.60 -3.96 -20.85
C ASP A 47 -2.50 -2.45 -20.96
N GLY A 48 -2.48 -1.90 -22.16
CA GLY A 48 -2.58 -0.47 -22.31
C GLY A 48 -2.89 -0.04 -23.73
N PRO A 49 -3.11 1.26 -23.96
CA PRO A 49 -3.13 1.80 -25.30
C PRO A 49 -1.79 1.53 -26.01
N ASP A 50 -1.85 1.50 -27.33
CA ASP A 50 -0.67 1.58 -28.19
C ASP A 50 0.22 2.76 -27.73
N PRO A 51 1.50 2.55 -27.40
CA PRO A 51 2.40 3.62 -26.93
C PRO A 51 2.60 4.74 -27.96
N ASP A 52 2.28 4.50 -29.24
CA ASP A 52 2.29 5.51 -30.29
C ASP A 52 0.97 6.31 -30.38
N LYS A 53 0.02 6.10 -29.46
CA LYS A 53 -1.29 6.77 -29.40
C LYS A 53 -1.57 7.32 -28.01
N ASP A 54 -1.77 8.64 -27.91
CA ASP A 54 -1.94 9.39 -26.65
C ASP A 54 -3.29 9.19 -25.92
N LEU A 55 -4.03 8.11 -26.19
CA LEU A 55 -5.37 7.92 -25.63
C LEU A 55 -5.56 6.49 -25.10
N GLY A 56 -5.67 6.36 -23.78
CA GLY A 56 -6.20 5.16 -23.15
C GLY A 56 -5.62 4.88 -21.78
N VAL A 57 -6.27 3.97 -21.07
CA VAL A 57 -5.90 3.58 -19.73
C VAL A 57 -4.94 2.38 -19.78
N SER A 58 -3.83 2.48 -19.07
CA SER A 58 -2.89 1.39 -18.88
C SER A 58 -3.16 0.68 -17.55
N THR A 59 -3.03 -0.64 -17.53
CA THR A 59 -3.27 -1.51 -16.38
C THR A 59 -2.14 -2.53 -16.28
N ILE A 60 -1.62 -2.74 -15.07
CA ILE A 60 -0.78 -3.90 -14.77
C ILE A 60 -1.41 -4.70 -13.65
N ALA A 61 -1.45 -6.01 -13.84
CA ALA A 61 -1.94 -6.98 -12.87
C ALA A 61 -0.83 -7.99 -12.54
N VAL A 62 -0.62 -8.21 -11.25
CA VAL A 62 0.33 -9.19 -10.70
C VAL A 62 -0.40 -10.04 -9.68
N ALA A 63 -0.33 -11.36 -9.84
CA ALA A 63 -0.85 -12.31 -8.87
C ALA A 63 0.30 -12.99 -8.12
N LEU A 64 0.26 -12.96 -6.80
CA LEU A 64 1.28 -13.54 -5.92
C LEU A 64 0.71 -14.73 -5.15
N GLY A 65 1.47 -15.81 -4.99
CA GLY A 65 1.03 -16.89 -4.11
C GLY A 65 2.01 -18.05 -3.96
N SER A 66 1.55 -19.09 -3.26
CA SER A 66 2.26 -20.34 -3.08
C SER A 66 1.71 -21.40 -4.04
N GLY A 67 2.41 -21.67 -5.14
CA GLY A 67 1.95 -22.60 -6.16
C GLY A 67 1.03 -21.92 -7.19
N SER A 68 -0.13 -22.52 -7.47
CA SER A 68 -1.07 -22.03 -8.48
C SER A 68 -2.21 -21.17 -7.94
N THR A 69 -2.33 -21.04 -6.62
CA THR A 69 -3.42 -20.29 -5.97
C THR A 69 -2.95 -18.87 -5.62
N PRO A 70 -3.59 -17.82 -6.16
CA PRO A 70 -3.25 -16.44 -5.81
C PRO A 70 -3.68 -16.14 -4.38
N ILE A 71 -2.73 -15.69 -3.55
CA ILE A 71 -2.93 -15.22 -2.18
C ILE A 71 -3.12 -13.70 -2.18
N TYR A 72 -2.39 -12.99 -3.05
CA TYR A 72 -2.53 -11.55 -3.24
C TYR A 72 -2.71 -11.21 -4.72
N GLU A 73 -3.54 -10.22 -5.00
CA GLU A 73 -3.74 -9.64 -6.32
C GLU A 73 -3.40 -8.16 -6.27
N CYS A 74 -2.43 -7.77 -7.09
CA CYS A 74 -1.96 -6.41 -7.17
C CYS A 74 -2.31 -5.83 -8.54
N VAL A 75 -3.17 -4.82 -8.57
CA VAL A 75 -3.60 -4.17 -9.81
C VAL A 75 -3.30 -2.68 -9.71
N ALA A 76 -2.68 -2.12 -10.75
CA ALA A 76 -2.48 -0.69 -10.86
C ALA A 76 -3.03 -0.22 -12.20
N GLN A 77 -3.67 0.95 -12.21
CA GLN A 77 -4.27 1.55 -13.39
C GLN A 77 -3.95 3.05 -13.47
N TRP A 78 -3.65 3.57 -14.67
CA TRP A 78 -3.33 4.99 -14.89
C TRP A 78 -3.75 5.46 -16.29
N PRO A 79 -4.00 6.78 -16.48
CA PRO A 79 -4.69 7.30 -17.68
C PRO A 79 -3.82 7.47 -18.94
N GLU A 80 -2.52 7.16 -18.91
CA GLU A 80 -1.61 7.36 -20.05
C GLU A 80 -0.94 6.05 -20.51
N ALA A 81 -0.48 6.03 -21.77
CA ALA A 81 0.39 4.98 -22.29
C ALA A 81 1.73 4.96 -21.54
N TRP A 82 2.12 3.79 -21.03
CA TRP A 82 3.13 3.67 -19.98
C TRP A 82 4.60 3.81 -20.40
N GLY A 83 5.39 4.49 -19.54
CA GLY A 83 6.86 4.47 -19.56
C GLY A 83 7.54 4.02 -18.26
N GLY A 84 6.79 3.53 -17.26
CA GLY A 84 7.32 3.19 -15.93
C GLY A 84 7.22 4.32 -14.89
N TRP A 85 6.73 5.50 -15.30
CA TRP A 85 6.86 6.74 -14.56
C TRP A 85 5.66 7.66 -14.86
N TYR A 86 5.28 8.56 -13.93
CA TYR A 86 4.19 9.53 -14.18
C TYR A 86 4.61 10.59 -15.24
N GLU A 87 3.66 11.25 -15.92
CA GLU A 87 3.93 12.28 -16.95
C GLU A 87 5.12 13.20 -16.63
N GLY A 88 6.21 13.00 -17.37
CA GLY A 88 7.43 13.81 -17.31
C GLY A 88 8.46 13.44 -16.21
N GLY A 89 8.27 12.34 -15.47
CA GLY A 89 9.12 11.99 -14.32
C GLY A 89 9.96 10.71 -14.46
N SER A 90 10.86 10.51 -13.50
CA SER A 90 11.66 9.29 -13.27
C SER A 90 11.31 8.64 -11.92
N ASN A 91 10.03 8.65 -11.52
CA ASN A 91 9.57 8.20 -10.19
C ASN A 91 8.53 7.08 -10.21
N ALA A 92 8.82 5.97 -9.52
CA ALA A 92 8.11 4.71 -9.67
C ALA A 92 6.69 4.82 -9.07
N ILE A 93 5.70 4.25 -9.77
CA ILE A 93 4.33 4.14 -9.26
C ILE A 93 4.21 2.85 -8.48
N TRP A 94 3.89 2.98 -7.20
CA TRP A 94 3.53 1.85 -6.35
C TRP A 94 2.02 1.63 -6.38
N SER A 95 1.61 0.37 -6.26
CA SER A 95 0.23 -0.04 -6.03
C SER A 95 0.18 -1.11 -4.96
N ASP A 96 -0.91 -1.14 -4.22
CA ASP A 96 -1.14 -2.12 -3.17
C ASP A 96 -1.68 -3.45 -3.73
N CYS A 97 -1.48 -4.52 -2.98
CA CYS A 97 -1.99 -5.85 -3.29
C CYS A 97 -3.09 -6.24 -2.30
N ILE A 98 -4.23 -6.67 -2.83
CA ILE A 98 -5.38 -7.09 -2.05
C ILE A 98 -5.26 -8.58 -1.77
N GLY A 99 -5.48 -8.99 -0.51
CA GLY A 99 -5.59 -10.39 -0.15
C GLY A 99 -6.83 -11.03 -0.78
N THR A 100 -6.67 -12.16 -1.46
CA THR A 100 -7.79 -12.85 -2.13
C THR A 100 -8.69 -13.62 -1.17
N GLY A 101 -8.28 -13.77 0.09
CA GLY A 101 -8.89 -14.69 1.06
C GLY A 101 -8.55 -16.17 0.82
N ALA A 102 -7.77 -16.48 -0.23
CA ALA A 102 -7.29 -17.83 -0.47
C ALA A 102 -6.03 -18.11 0.37
N GLY A 103 -6.22 -18.82 1.48
CA GLY A 103 -5.16 -19.14 2.44
C GLY A 103 -4.88 -18.00 3.44
N PHE A 104 -3.96 -18.27 4.37
CA PHE A 104 -3.53 -17.28 5.35
C PHE A 104 -2.34 -16.51 4.78
N GLY A 105 -2.59 -15.30 4.25
CA GLY A 105 -1.52 -14.35 3.99
C GLY A 105 -0.77 -14.08 5.30
N GLN A 106 0.55 -14.22 5.29
CA GLN A 106 1.39 -13.98 6.47
C GLN A 106 1.87 -12.52 6.57
N ASP A 107 1.52 -11.70 5.58
CA ASP A 107 1.90 -10.31 5.48
C ASP A 107 0.68 -9.43 5.75
N LYS A 108 0.88 -8.36 6.51
CA LYS A 108 -0.15 -7.36 6.81
C LYS A 108 -0.48 -6.52 5.58
N THR A 109 0.54 -6.12 4.85
CA THR A 109 0.40 -5.37 3.60
C THR A 109 1.40 -5.92 2.60
N VAL A 110 1.05 -5.86 1.32
CA VAL A 110 1.93 -6.22 0.22
C VAL A 110 1.72 -5.18 -0.87
N SER A 111 2.78 -4.57 -1.38
CA SER A 111 2.67 -3.58 -2.44
C SER A 111 3.72 -3.84 -3.52
N PHE A 112 3.44 -3.42 -4.74
CA PHE A 112 4.33 -3.63 -5.87
C PHE A 112 4.51 -2.36 -6.69
N SER A 113 5.61 -2.27 -7.42
CA SER A 113 5.80 -1.27 -8.47
C SER A 113 6.48 -1.92 -9.66
N VAL A 114 6.34 -1.31 -10.83
CA VAL A 114 7.05 -1.77 -12.02
C VAL A 114 7.75 -0.60 -12.70
N ASP A 115 9.06 -0.75 -12.88
CA ASP A 115 9.87 0.12 -13.72
C ASP A 115 9.89 -0.46 -15.13
N TRP A 116 9.14 0.15 -16.04
CA TRP A 116 9.01 -0.33 -17.41
C TRP A 116 10.28 -0.14 -18.24
N LYS A 117 11.10 0.87 -17.94
CA LYS A 117 12.37 1.12 -18.64
C LYS A 117 13.34 -0.03 -18.43
N THR A 118 13.42 -0.54 -17.20
CA THR A 118 14.26 -1.69 -16.86
C THR A 118 13.50 -3.01 -16.85
N LYS A 119 12.19 -2.98 -17.10
CA LYS A 119 11.25 -4.10 -16.94
C LYS A 119 11.38 -4.80 -15.58
N THR A 120 11.55 -4.03 -14.51
CA THR A 120 11.77 -4.55 -13.16
C THR A 120 10.50 -4.42 -12.32
N ILE A 121 9.99 -5.55 -11.83
CA ILE A 121 8.96 -5.58 -10.78
C ILE A 121 9.65 -5.50 -9.42
N ARG A 122 9.13 -4.65 -8.54
CA ARG A 122 9.56 -4.52 -7.16
C ARG A 122 8.40 -4.90 -6.26
N LEU A 123 8.71 -5.60 -5.19
CA LEU A 123 7.74 -6.03 -4.19
C LEU A 123 8.19 -5.56 -2.82
N THR A 124 7.23 -5.18 -2.01
CA THR A 124 7.40 -4.91 -0.60
C THR A 124 6.27 -5.50 0.19
N HIS A 125 6.54 -5.85 1.44
CA HIS A 125 5.51 -6.32 2.34
C HIS A 125 5.89 -6.04 3.79
N SER A 126 4.88 -5.84 4.62
CA SER A 126 5.00 -5.72 6.07
C SER A 126 4.37 -6.92 6.77
N PHE A 127 4.83 -7.25 7.97
CA PHE A 127 4.34 -8.39 8.74
C PHE A 127 4.53 -8.18 10.25
N ASP A 128 3.69 -8.84 11.05
CA ASP A 128 3.82 -8.82 12.49
C ASP A 128 5.03 -9.64 12.96
N CYS A 129 5.81 -9.05 13.85
CA CYS A 129 6.95 -9.70 14.47
C CYS A 129 6.50 -10.68 15.56
N SER A 130 7.11 -11.85 15.59
CA SER A 130 6.92 -12.88 16.63
C SER A 130 7.61 -12.53 17.96
N ASP A 131 7.92 -11.27 18.19
CA ASP A 131 8.72 -10.79 19.33
C ASP A 131 7.89 -10.56 20.60
N ARG A 132 6.56 -10.72 20.52
CA ARG A 132 5.58 -10.44 21.58
C ARG A 132 5.57 -9.00 22.09
N GLN A 133 6.24 -8.09 21.38
CA GLN A 133 6.23 -6.66 21.66
C GLN A 133 5.28 -5.91 20.72
N GLY A 134 4.70 -6.62 19.74
CA GLY A 134 3.79 -6.04 18.75
C GLY A 134 4.53 -5.17 17.73
N SER A 135 5.82 -5.44 17.50
CA SER A 135 6.57 -4.74 16.47
C SER A 135 6.20 -5.26 15.08
N GLU A 136 6.50 -4.44 14.06
CA GLU A 136 6.26 -4.76 12.66
C GLU A 136 7.59 -4.82 11.91
N GLY A 137 7.73 -5.82 11.04
CA GLY A 137 8.85 -5.96 10.13
C GLY A 137 8.43 -5.61 8.71
N SER A 138 9.42 -5.26 7.88
CA SER A 138 9.23 -5.07 6.44
C SER A 138 10.32 -5.79 5.68
N ALA A 139 9.99 -6.20 4.46
CA ALA A 139 10.95 -6.73 3.51
C ALA A 139 10.63 -6.26 2.09
N SER A 140 11.68 -6.08 1.28
CA SER A 140 11.54 -5.72 -0.12
C SER A 140 12.47 -6.53 -1.01
N GLY A 141 12.12 -6.60 -2.29
CA GLY A 141 12.87 -7.32 -3.30
C GLY A 141 12.47 -6.88 -4.70
N SER A 142 13.21 -7.36 -5.70
CA SER A 142 12.94 -7.02 -7.10
C SER A 142 13.27 -8.17 -8.03
N LEU A 143 12.59 -8.20 -9.17
CA LEU A 143 12.80 -9.16 -10.25
C LEU A 143 12.69 -8.44 -11.59
N ALA A 144 13.72 -8.58 -12.42
CA ALA A 144 13.63 -8.22 -13.83
C ALA A 144 12.78 -9.27 -14.56
N VAL A 145 11.80 -8.82 -15.34
CA VAL A 145 10.89 -9.67 -16.10
C VAL A 145 11.06 -9.36 -17.58
N ASP A 146 11.41 -10.37 -18.37
CA ASP A 146 11.42 -10.22 -19.82
C ASP A 146 9.99 -10.30 -20.35
N PHE A 147 9.42 -9.16 -20.75
CA PHE A 147 8.10 -9.09 -21.34
C PHE A 147 8.14 -9.22 -22.86
N GLU A 148 7.25 -10.06 -23.39
CA GLU A 148 6.87 -10.14 -24.80
C GLU A 148 5.54 -9.40 -24.99
N CYS A 149 5.54 -8.43 -25.89
CA CYS A 149 4.41 -7.54 -26.15
C CYS A 149 3.85 -7.77 -27.55
N ALA A 150 2.53 -7.72 -27.68
CA ALA A 150 1.83 -7.74 -28.95
C ALA A 150 0.78 -6.63 -28.99
N THR A 151 0.55 -6.09 -30.18
CA THR A 151 -0.53 -5.11 -30.42
C THR A 151 -1.70 -5.83 -31.09
N ARG A 152 -2.89 -5.68 -30.52
CA ARG A 152 -4.14 -6.21 -31.09
C ARG A 152 -5.21 -5.14 -31.03
N ASP A 153 -5.83 -4.85 -32.17
CA ASP A 153 -6.92 -3.87 -32.29
C ASP A 153 -6.58 -2.47 -31.72
N GLY A 154 -5.30 -2.09 -31.77
CA GLY A 154 -4.81 -0.80 -31.24
C GLY A 154 -4.56 -0.77 -29.73
N ALA A 155 -4.69 -1.90 -29.02
CA ALA A 155 -4.26 -2.07 -27.64
C ALA A 155 -2.97 -2.90 -27.58
N MET A 156 -2.05 -2.51 -26.70
CA MET A 156 -0.85 -3.28 -26.39
C MET A 156 -1.14 -4.23 -25.23
N TYR A 157 -0.66 -5.46 -25.37
CA TYR A 157 -0.73 -6.51 -24.36
C TYR A 157 0.66 -7.09 -24.17
N CYS A 158 1.15 -7.13 -22.94
CA CYS A 158 2.44 -7.70 -22.60
C CYS A 158 2.34 -8.76 -21.50
N ILE A 159 3.05 -9.87 -21.71
CA ILE A 159 3.18 -10.97 -20.74
C ILE A 159 4.64 -11.38 -20.61
N PRO A 160 5.01 -12.07 -19.51
CA PRO A 160 6.32 -12.70 -19.41
C PRO A 160 6.58 -13.60 -20.62
N LYS A 161 7.71 -13.39 -21.26
CA LYS A 161 8.16 -14.15 -22.42
C LYS A 161 8.25 -15.62 -22.06
N LEU A 162 7.70 -16.47 -22.92
CA LEU A 162 7.78 -17.90 -22.75
C LEU A 162 9.24 -18.38 -22.83
N THR A 163 9.56 -19.41 -22.06
CA THR A 163 10.83 -20.12 -22.17
C THR A 163 11.01 -20.69 -23.58
N SER A 164 12.23 -21.10 -23.95
CA SER A 164 12.50 -21.75 -25.25
C SER A 164 11.67 -23.01 -25.50
N ALA A 165 11.15 -23.65 -24.44
CA ALA A 165 10.24 -24.79 -24.51
C ALA A 165 8.75 -24.40 -24.62
N GLY A 166 8.42 -23.11 -24.73
CA GLY A 166 7.05 -22.59 -24.80
C GLY A 166 6.31 -22.56 -23.45
N ALA A 167 6.98 -22.86 -22.33
CA ALA A 167 6.38 -22.80 -20.99
C ALA A 167 6.51 -21.41 -20.36
N ARG A 168 5.57 -21.05 -19.47
CA ARG A 168 5.67 -19.82 -18.66
C ARG A 168 6.93 -19.86 -17.77
N PRO A 169 7.67 -18.75 -17.66
CA PRO A 169 8.85 -18.69 -16.81
C PRO A 169 8.46 -18.78 -15.32
N ALA A 170 9.31 -19.43 -14.52
CA ALA A 170 9.16 -19.42 -13.07
C ALA A 170 9.64 -18.07 -12.52
N LEU A 171 8.70 -17.19 -12.18
CA LEU A 171 9.00 -15.86 -11.66
C LEU A 171 8.93 -15.86 -10.13
N ARG A 172 10.06 -15.55 -9.49
CA ARG A 172 10.19 -15.52 -8.03
C ARG A 172 10.88 -14.26 -7.58
N ILE A 173 10.23 -13.48 -6.72
CA ILE A 173 10.87 -12.38 -6.01
C ILE A 173 11.34 -12.90 -4.65
N SER A 174 12.64 -12.82 -4.42
CA SER A 174 13.20 -12.98 -3.09
C SER A 174 13.26 -11.60 -2.44
N THR A 175 12.53 -11.41 -1.35
CA THR A 175 12.62 -10.22 -0.53
C THR A 175 13.52 -10.49 0.66
N SER A 176 14.13 -9.44 1.18
CA SER A 176 14.93 -9.46 2.39
C SER A 176 14.49 -8.32 3.29
N TYR A 177 14.72 -8.47 4.60
CA TYR A 177 14.43 -7.40 5.56
C TYR A 177 15.00 -6.08 5.08
N THR A 178 14.14 -5.06 5.08
CA THR A 178 14.53 -3.67 4.90
C THR A 178 14.96 -3.13 6.27
N SER A 179 16.09 -2.40 6.34
CA SER A 179 16.65 -1.77 7.56
C SER A 179 16.46 -0.24 7.56
N ALA A 180 16.06 0.39 8.68
CA ALA A 180 15.60 1.79 8.81
C ALA A 180 16.36 2.74 7.89
N PRO A 181 15.71 3.53 6.99
CA PRO A 181 16.47 4.37 6.07
C PRO A 181 17.26 5.34 6.94
N LYS A 182 18.59 5.30 6.83
CA LYS A 182 19.47 6.25 7.51
C LYS A 182 19.45 7.56 6.74
N GLY A 183 18.36 8.31 6.87
CA GLY A 183 18.17 9.61 6.22
C GLY A 183 17.93 9.52 4.71
N LEU A 184 17.68 10.69 4.13
CA LEU A 184 17.42 10.89 2.70
C LEU A 184 18.74 10.71 1.92
N ASP A 185 18.83 9.68 1.08
CA ASP A 185 19.95 9.54 0.14
C ASP A 185 19.53 10.14 -1.20
N CYS A 186 20.04 11.32 -1.52
CA CYS A 186 19.73 12.04 -2.75
C CYS A 186 20.46 11.48 -3.99
N ALA A 187 21.18 10.36 -3.87
CA ALA A 187 21.72 9.65 -5.01
C ALA A 187 20.58 9.11 -5.90
N ALA A 188 20.56 9.54 -7.16
CA ALA A 188 19.57 9.14 -8.16
C ALA A 188 19.58 7.61 -8.33
N GLY A 189 18.52 6.93 -7.88
CA GLY A 189 18.31 5.50 -8.15
C GLY A 189 18.09 4.60 -6.94
N SER A 190 18.06 5.09 -5.71
CA SER A 190 17.65 4.29 -4.55
C SER A 190 16.12 4.16 -4.47
N VAL A 191 15.52 3.45 -5.43
CA VAL A 191 14.06 3.23 -5.57
C VAL A 191 13.41 2.53 -4.35
N GLY A 192 14.21 2.00 -3.42
CA GLY A 192 13.75 1.47 -2.14
C GLY A 192 13.39 2.53 -1.09
N GLN A 193 13.54 3.82 -1.41
CA GLN A 193 13.29 4.89 -0.43
C GLN A 193 11.84 5.43 -0.50
N ASN A 194 11.16 5.46 -1.65
CA ASN A 194 9.88 6.16 -1.71
C ASN A 194 8.71 5.33 -1.16
N SER A 195 8.59 5.34 0.17
CA SER A 195 7.63 4.60 0.94
C SER A 195 6.92 5.50 1.94
N TRP A 196 5.61 5.30 2.08
CA TRP A 196 4.75 6.02 2.99
C TRP A 196 3.88 5.05 3.78
N ARG A 197 3.62 5.40 5.03
CA ARG A 197 2.54 4.80 5.82
C ARG A 197 1.37 5.77 5.86
N VAL A 198 0.20 5.32 5.46
CA VAL A 198 -1.07 6.02 5.68
C VAL A 198 -1.65 5.50 6.99
N GLU A 199 -1.93 6.39 7.92
CA GLU A 199 -2.40 6.09 9.27
C GLU A 199 -3.60 6.97 9.62
N SER A 200 -4.39 6.55 10.60
CA SER A 200 -5.49 7.36 11.15
C SER A 200 -6.47 7.86 10.08
N TRP A 201 -6.79 7.00 9.10
CA TRP A 201 -7.75 7.36 8.06
C TRP A 201 -9.12 7.65 8.64
N LEU A 202 -9.69 8.75 8.18
CA LEU A 202 -11.00 9.21 8.59
C LEU A 202 -11.70 9.89 7.41
N ARG A 203 -12.88 9.39 7.06
CA ARG A 203 -13.85 10.03 6.16
C ARG A 203 -15.22 9.99 6.79
N ARG A 204 -15.98 11.09 6.72
CA ARG A 204 -17.32 11.16 7.25
C ARG A 204 -18.28 11.66 6.18
N TYR A 205 -19.45 11.06 6.10
CA TYR A 205 -20.53 11.54 5.24
C TYR A 205 -21.88 11.28 5.89
N GLU A 206 -22.88 12.06 5.49
CA GLU A 206 -24.24 11.94 6.00
C GLU A 206 -25.03 10.91 5.18
N MET A 207 -25.79 10.07 5.88
CA MET A 207 -26.71 9.13 5.24
C MET A 207 -27.96 8.94 6.10
N ALA A 208 -29.12 8.94 5.42
CA ALA A 208 -30.39 8.81 6.09
C ALA A 208 -30.53 7.49 6.89
N PRO A 209 -31.26 7.49 8.01
CA PRO A 209 -31.63 6.25 8.72
C PRO A 209 -32.33 5.24 7.81
N GLY A 210 -31.96 3.96 7.93
CA GLY A 210 -32.58 2.85 7.17
C GLY A 210 -32.03 2.65 5.75
N THR A 211 -31.11 3.49 5.28
CA THR A 211 -30.50 3.33 3.95
C THR A 211 -29.42 2.26 3.97
N SER A 212 -29.54 1.24 3.12
CA SER A 212 -28.57 0.14 2.96
C SER A 212 -27.49 0.41 1.91
N THR A 213 -27.70 1.40 1.04
CA THR A 213 -26.77 1.78 -0.03
C THR A 213 -26.51 3.28 -0.02
N PRO A 214 -25.24 3.72 0.03
CA PRO A 214 -24.92 5.14 -0.08
C PRO A 214 -25.42 5.70 -1.41
N GLY A 215 -26.21 6.79 -1.38
CA GLY A 215 -26.58 7.51 -2.60
C GLY A 215 -25.37 8.27 -3.17
N ALA A 216 -25.28 8.41 -4.50
CA ALA A 216 -24.25 9.22 -5.15
C ALA A 216 -24.88 10.48 -5.79
N PRO A 217 -24.39 11.70 -5.48
CA PRO A 217 -23.29 12.03 -4.58
C PRO A 217 -23.66 11.91 -3.08
N LEU A 218 -22.66 11.68 -2.24
CA LEU A 218 -22.84 11.58 -0.80
C LEU A 218 -23.04 12.96 -0.15
N PRO A 219 -24.12 13.17 0.62
CA PRO A 219 -24.32 14.42 1.34
C PRO A 219 -23.24 14.65 2.40
N LYS A 220 -22.78 15.91 2.51
CA LYS A 220 -21.79 16.37 3.52
C LYS A 220 -20.57 15.46 3.66
N ASP A 221 -20.09 14.93 2.56
CA ASP A 221 -18.87 14.13 2.54
C ASP A 221 -17.66 15.02 2.81
N THR A 222 -16.95 14.73 3.90
CA THR A 222 -15.74 15.45 4.29
C THR A 222 -14.57 15.16 3.37
N GLY A 223 -14.65 14.10 2.55
CA GLY A 223 -13.48 13.46 1.97
C GLY A 223 -12.59 12.84 3.04
N PRO A 224 -11.48 12.21 2.65
CA PRO A 224 -10.56 11.62 3.60
C PRO A 224 -9.66 12.65 4.29
N SER A 225 -9.24 12.28 5.50
CA SER A 225 -8.16 12.87 6.27
C SER A 225 -7.35 11.74 6.88
N PHE A 226 -6.04 11.90 6.95
CA PHE A 226 -5.12 10.87 7.41
C PHE A 226 -3.76 11.46 7.78
N THR A 227 -2.95 10.67 8.47
CA THR A 227 -1.55 10.94 8.70
C THR A 227 -0.73 10.16 7.67
N LEU A 228 0.17 10.86 6.97
CA LEU A 228 1.10 10.28 6.02
C LEU A 228 2.51 10.31 6.63
N ARG A 229 3.08 9.15 6.89
CA ARG A 229 4.46 9.02 7.38
C ARG A 229 5.39 8.67 6.23
N SER A 230 6.21 9.62 5.82
CA SER A 230 7.25 9.42 4.82
C SER A 230 8.46 8.75 5.46
N LEU A 231 8.90 7.62 4.91
CA LEU A 231 9.97 6.83 5.50
C LEU A 231 11.37 7.38 5.24
N PRO A 232 11.72 7.92 4.06
CA PRO A 232 13.08 8.44 3.82
C PRO A 232 13.42 9.62 4.69
N THR A 233 12.43 10.48 4.90
CA THR A 233 12.59 11.70 5.66
C THR A 233 12.20 11.51 7.13
N ASN A 234 11.53 10.39 7.45
CA ASN A 234 10.82 10.18 8.71
C ASN A 234 9.84 11.33 9.04
N THR A 235 9.43 12.10 8.02
CA THR A 235 8.51 13.23 8.17
C THR A 235 7.10 12.71 8.28
N THR A 236 6.36 13.23 9.24
CA THR A 236 4.93 12.99 9.39
C THR A 236 4.18 14.17 8.80
N PHE A 237 3.19 13.92 7.96
CA PHE A 237 2.31 14.93 7.41
C PHE A 237 0.87 14.66 7.82
N ASN A 238 0.14 15.71 8.17
CA ASN A 238 -1.30 15.63 8.38
C ASN A 238 -2.01 16.06 7.11
N CYS A 239 -2.70 15.12 6.47
CA CYS A 239 -3.40 15.28 5.21
C CYS A 239 -4.88 15.53 5.46
N ALA A 240 -5.41 16.56 4.81
CA ALA A 240 -6.84 16.86 4.84
C ALA A 240 -7.33 17.28 3.46
N THR A 241 -8.55 16.85 3.12
CA THR A 241 -9.25 17.26 1.91
C THR A 241 -9.41 18.78 1.88
N THR A 242 -9.05 19.40 0.77
CA THR A 242 -9.21 20.84 0.52
C THR A 242 -10.26 21.11 -0.56
N GLN A 243 -10.47 20.15 -1.46
CA GLN A 243 -11.39 20.28 -2.59
C GLN A 243 -12.04 18.94 -2.95
N HIS A 244 -13.26 18.99 -3.46
CA HIS A 244 -13.96 17.84 -4.03
C HIS A 244 -14.50 18.21 -5.42
N ARG A 245 -14.17 17.41 -6.44
CA ARG A 245 -14.66 17.56 -7.81
C ARG A 245 -14.97 16.20 -8.41
N ASN A 246 -16.18 16.03 -8.94
CA ASN A 246 -16.59 14.85 -9.72
C ASN A 246 -16.34 13.47 -9.05
N GLY A 247 -16.41 13.38 -7.71
CA GLY A 247 -16.14 12.13 -6.97
C GLY A 247 -14.68 11.94 -6.56
N THR A 248 -13.81 12.88 -6.91
CA THR A 248 -12.39 12.92 -6.54
C THR A 248 -12.15 14.00 -5.49
N PHE A 249 -11.52 13.62 -4.38
CA PHE A 249 -11.14 14.51 -3.29
C PHE A 249 -9.66 14.84 -3.38
N ASP A 250 -9.32 16.11 -3.56
CA ASP A 250 -7.96 16.60 -3.54
C ASP A 250 -7.65 17.24 -2.19
N GLY A 251 -6.42 17.06 -1.70
CA GLY A 251 -6.03 17.57 -0.41
C GLY A 251 -4.53 17.81 -0.27
N SER A 252 -4.20 18.55 0.78
CA SER A 252 -2.82 18.96 1.09
C SER A 252 -2.37 18.32 2.40
N CYS A 253 -1.11 17.95 2.47
CA CYS A 253 -0.48 17.35 3.63
C CYS A 253 0.53 18.32 4.26
N LYS A 254 0.32 18.67 5.52
CA LYS A 254 1.15 19.64 6.25
C LYS A 254 1.99 18.95 7.30
N SER A 255 3.30 19.22 7.32
CA SER A 255 4.16 18.79 8.43
C SER A 255 3.78 19.57 9.70
N PRO A 256 3.59 18.90 10.85
CA PRO A 256 3.39 19.57 12.12
C PRO A 256 4.69 20.18 12.67
N SER A 257 5.85 19.77 12.13
CA SER A 257 7.16 20.28 12.57
C SER A 257 7.70 21.34 11.59
N PRO A 258 8.00 22.56 12.07
CA PRO A 258 8.64 23.60 11.26
C PRO A 258 10.12 23.33 10.97
N SER A 259 10.74 22.32 11.61
CA SER A 259 12.11 21.86 11.36
C SER A 259 12.19 20.65 10.42
N ALA A 260 11.06 20.18 9.89
CA ALA A 260 11.05 19.10 8.90
C ALA A 260 11.77 19.55 7.62
N PRO A 261 12.49 18.65 6.92
CA PRO A 261 13.13 18.96 5.65
C PRO A 261 12.11 19.58 4.67
N ALA A 262 12.56 20.55 3.88
CA ALA A 262 11.72 21.28 2.92
C ALA A 262 11.08 20.30 1.93
N GLY A 263 9.83 19.95 2.19
CA GLY A 263 9.06 19.02 1.39
C GLY A 263 7.57 19.29 1.53
N SER A 264 6.84 19.03 0.46
CA SER A 264 5.39 19.16 0.40
C SER A 264 4.80 17.83 -0.02
N ALA A 265 3.67 17.45 0.59
CA ALA A 265 2.91 16.30 0.17
C ALA A 265 1.46 16.71 -0.15
N GLU A 266 0.88 16.04 -1.13
CA GLU A 266 -0.48 16.24 -1.60
C GLU A 266 -1.11 14.88 -1.88
N PHE A 267 -2.44 14.83 -1.90
CA PHE A 267 -3.14 13.62 -2.28
C PHE A 267 -4.35 13.90 -3.14
N SER A 268 -4.77 12.86 -3.87
CA SER A 268 -6.04 12.80 -4.57
C SER A 268 -6.70 11.45 -4.28
N PHE A 269 -7.98 11.42 -3.98
CA PHE A 269 -8.73 10.21 -3.67
C PHE A 269 -9.97 10.10 -4.53
N ASP A 270 -10.00 9.12 -5.43
CA ASP A 270 -11.19 8.78 -6.20
C ASP A 270 -12.09 7.86 -5.36
N SER A 271 -13.22 8.41 -4.92
CA SER A 271 -14.15 7.70 -4.04
C SER A 271 -15.03 6.65 -4.74
N ARG A 272 -15.04 6.62 -6.08
CA ARG A 272 -15.76 5.59 -6.86
C ARG A 272 -14.88 4.37 -7.05
N LEU A 273 -13.59 4.60 -7.25
CA LEU A 273 -12.59 3.55 -7.45
C LEU A 273 -11.91 3.12 -6.15
N ASN A 274 -12.08 3.89 -5.06
CA ASN A 274 -11.33 3.75 -3.81
C ASN A 274 -9.82 3.80 -4.04
N ILE A 275 -9.36 4.70 -4.90
CA ILE A 275 -7.94 4.87 -5.23
C ILE A 275 -7.42 6.13 -4.57
N LEU A 276 -6.43 5.97 -3.69
CA LEU A 276 -5.65 7.05 -3.10
C LEU A 276 -4.35 7.21 -3.89
N LYS A 277 -4.11 8.41 -4.41
CA LYS A 277 -2.83 8.85 -4.96
C LYS A 277 -2.19 9.83 -3.99
N VAL A 278 -0.95 9.58 -3.62
CA VAL A 278 -0.13 10.48 -2.80
C VAL A 278 1.06 10.94 -3.63
N SER A 279 1.37 12.23 -3.56
CA SER A 279 2.58 12.81 -4.15
C SER A 279 3.38 13.50 -3.07
N GLU A 280 4.68 13.23 -2.99
CA GLU A 280 5.60 13.96 -2.12
C GLU A 280 6.69 14.58 -2.98
N THR A 281 6.96 15.87 -2.77
CA THR A 281 8.10 16.59 -3.36
C THR A 281 9.05 16.99 -2.26
N ARG A 282 10.35 16.76 -2.46
CA ARG A 282 11.42 17.04 -1.50
C ARG A 282 12.54 17.81 -2.17
N ASP A 283 13.20 18.69 -1.43
CA ASP A 283 14.47 19.29 -1.85
C ASP A 283 15.65 18.38 -1.46
N CYS A 284 16.51 18.12 -2.44
CA CYS A 284 17.67 17.24 -2.39
C CYS A 284 18.87 18.00 -2.94
N ASP A 285 19.63 18.66 -2.06
CA ASP A 285 20.83 19.44 -2.41
C ASP A 285 20.61 20.41 -3.60
N GLY A 286 19.47 21.11 -3.61
CA GLY A 286 19.09 22.06 -4.66
C GLY A 286 18.39 21.43 -5.88
N ARG A 287 18.10 20.12 -5.84
CA ARG A 287 17.27 19.40 -6.82
C ARG A 287 15.94 19.01 -6.19
N LYS A 288 14.84 19.21 -6.91
CA LYS A 288 13.53 18.70 -6.49
C LYS A 288 13.37 17.24 -6.90
N LEU A 289 13.18 16.35 -5.94
CA LEU A 289 12.75 14.98 -6.16
C LEU A 289 11.25 14.90 -5.90
N SER A 290 10.49 14.36 -6.85
CA SER A 290 9.06 14.05 -6.66
C SER A 290 8.88 12.54 -6.55
N ALA A 291 7.89 12.05 -5.83
CA ALA A 291 7.55 10.65 -5.82
C ALA A 291 6.04 10.49 -5.68
N VAL A 292 5.48 9.52 -6.39
CA VAL A 292 4.03 9.29 -6.43
C VAL A 292 3.75 7.85 -6.01
N GLY A 293 2.90 7.69 -5.01
CA GLY A 293 2.36 6.41 -4.61
C GLY A 293 0.88 6.32 -4.94
N VAL A 294 0.41 5.15 -5.39
CA VAL A 294 -1.01 4.87 -5.59
C VAL A 294 -1.37 3.68 -4.71
N ALA A 295 -2.56 3.69 -4.14
CA ALA A 295 -3.04 2.64 -3.28
C ALA A 295 -4.54 2.46 -3.47
N TYR A 296 -4.98 1.20 -3.49
CA TYR A 296 -6.37 0.91 -3.24
C TYR A 296 -6.63 1.04 -1.74
N TYR A 297 -7.62 1.83 -1.36
CA TYR A 297 -7.89 2.16 0.03
C TYR A 297 -9.30 1.79 0.44
N GLN A 298 -9.44 0.65 1.13
CA GLN A 298 -10.71 0.23 1.71
C GLN A 298 -10.84 0.72 3.14
N SER A 299 -12.03 1.20 3.48
CA SER A 299 -12.37 1.64 4.84
C SER A 299 -13.63 0.95 5.33
N ILE A 300 -13.66 0.70 6.63
CA ILE A 300 -14.82 0.18 7.33
C ILE A 300 -15.61 1.38 7.81
N CYS A 301 -16.88 1.45 7.40
CA CYS A 301 -17.77 2.54 7.77
C CYS A 301 -18.78 2.04 8.80
N ASP A 302 -18.88 2.76 9.92
CA ASP A 302 -19.90 2.52 10.93
C ASP A 302 -20.68 3.82 11.22
N ARG A 303 -21.89 3.65 11.76
CA ARG A 303 -22.76 4.74 12.17
C ARG A 303 -22.82 4.77 13.69
N ASP A 304 -22.34 5.86 14.27
CA ASP A 304 -22.45 6.09 15.71
C ASP A 304 -23.93 6.07 16.16
N PHE A 305 -24.18 5.59 17.38
CA PHE A 305 -25.53 5.54 17.95
C PHE A 305 -26.20 6.93 17.92
N ASN A 306 -27.42 7.00 17.38
CA ASN A 306 -28.17 8.25 17.15
C ASN A 306 -27.46 9.30 16.26
N SER A 307 -26.52 8.89 15.41
CA SER A 307 -25.89 9.76 14.42
C SER A 307 -26.47 9.57 13.02
N VAL A 308 -26.51 10.67 12.26
CA VAL A 308 -26.76 10.65 10.80
C VAL A 308 -25.47 10.55 9.99
N PHE A 309 -24.32 10.59 10.67
CA PHE A 309 -23.01 10.45 10.04
C PHE A 309 -22.55 9.00 10.07
N PHE A 310 -22.07 8.54 8.93
CA PHE A 310 -21.17 7.41 8.86
C PHE A 310 -19.75 7.90 9.00
N THR A 311 -18.98 7.19 9.81
CA THR A 311 -17.56 7.40 10.03
C THR A 311 -16.84 6.20 9.46
N CYS A 312 -16.00 6.44 8.46
CA CYS A 312 -15.18 5.43 7.82
C CYS A 312 -13.75 5.54 8.32
N THR A 313 -13.25 4.46 8.90
CA THR A 313 -11.87 4.31 9.37
C THR A 313 -11.21 3.12 8.68
N ALA A 314 -9.89 3.07 8.70
CA ALA A 314 -9.15 1.95 8.14
C ALA A 314 -7.85 1.74 8.91
N ASP A 315 -7.35 0.51 8.83
CA ASP A 315 -6.05 0.16 9.37
C ASP A 315 -4.92 0.85 8.59
N PRO A 316 -3.73 0.97 9.18
CA PRO A 316 -2.59 1.54 8.50
C PRO A 316 -2.29 0.82 7.19
N LEU A 317 -2.02 1.59 6.14
CA LEU A 317 -1.66 1.08 4.82
C LEU A 317 -0.25 1.52 4.44
N TRP A 318 0.51 0.64 3.80
CA TRP A 318 1.79 0.99 3.20
C TRP A 318 1.64 1.31 1.71
N ILE A 319 2.30 2.37 1.28
CA ILE A 319 2.45 2.75 -0.12
C ILE A 319 3.94 2.80 -0.39
N GLY A 320 4.49 1.88 -1.18
CA GLY A 320 5.93 1.84 -1.43
C GLY A 320 6.70 0.82 -0.60
N ALA A 321 8.02 0.76 -0.77
CA ALA A 321 8.96 -0.27 -0.30
C ALA A 321 9.01 -0.58 1.22
N GLY A 322 8.08 -0.03 2.03
CA GLY A 322 7.99 -0.23 3.48
C GLY A 322 9.21 0.32 4.23
N ALA A 323 9.10 0.42 5.55
CA ALA A 323 10.22 0.74 6.43
C ALA A 323 10.71 -0.58 7.01
N SER A 324 11.98 -0.92 6.92
CA SER A 324 12.93 0.05 7.39
C SER A 324 13.36 -0.29 8.83
#